data_AF-A0A7M3P192-F1
#
_entry.id   AF-A0A7M3P192-F1
#
_cell.length_a   1.000
_cell.length_b   1.000
_cell.length_c   1.000
_cell.angle_alpha   90.00
_cell.angle_beta   90.00
_cell.angle_gamma   90.00
#
_symmetry.space_group_name_H-M   'P 1'
#
loop_
_entity.id
_entity.type
_entity.pdbx_description
1 polymer ?
#
loop_
_entity_poly.entity_id
_entity_poly.type
_entity_poly.pdbx_seq_one_letter_code
_entity_poly.pdbx_strand_id
1 'polypeptide(L)'
;MGQRYYVDPQRIEALARQLEEIGTLATSVTEEFLDELLPTVSWPGTEGEFAEKARPQEQKERQTTKETMMSIRDALVGITDATVSQVRMMKGTRDRNLEDIERGNNRLNNNGFNGDGPGGHGRR
;
A
#
# COMPACT_ATOMS: atom_id res chain seq x y z
N MET A 1 13.82 -21.70 -21.04
CA MET A 1 12.36 -21.45 -20.93
C MET A 1 12.18 -20.31 -19.95
N GLY A 2 11.82 -19.13 -20.44
CA GLY A 2 11.71 -17.94 -19.59
C GLY A 2 10.62 -18.12 -18.55
N GLN A 3 10.94 -17.91 -17.28
CA GLN A 3 9.94 -17.75 -16.23
C GLN A 3 9.08 -16.55 -16.63
N ARG A 4 7.94 -16.80 -17.28
CA ARG A 4 6.94 -15.76 -17.53
C ARG A 4 6.52 -15.27 -16.16
N TYR A 5 6.88 -14.04 -15.85
CA TYR A 5 6.51 -13.35 -14.63
C TYR A 5 4.98 -13.26 -14.58
N TYR A 6 4.35 -14.24 -13.93
CA TYR A 6 2.90 -14.28 -13.77
C TYR A 6 2.58 -13.59 -12.45
N VAL A 7 2.28 -12.30 -12.53
CA VAL A 7 1.71 -11.56 -11.42
C VAL A 7 0.23 -11.96 -11.32
N ASP A 8 -0.13 -12.68 -10.24
CA ASP A 8 -1.52 -13.03 -9.94
C ASP A 8 -2.27 -11.79 -9.39
N PRO A 9 -3.21 -11.19 -10.14
CA PRO A 9 -3.96 -10.01 -9.70
C PRO A 9 -4.81 -10.25 -8.46
N GLN A 10 -5.34 -11.46 -8.28
CA GLN A 10 -6.21 -11.76 -7.15
C GLN A 10 -5.40 -11.78 -5.86
N ARG A 11 -4.21 -12.36 -5.91
CA ARG A 11 -3.25 -12.33 -4.80
C ARG A 11 -2.81 -10.92 -4.46
N ILE A 12 -2.57 -10.09 -5.47
CA ILE A 12 -2.23 -8.67 -5.27
C ILE A 12 -3.39 -7.88 -4.63
N GLU A 13 -4.63 -8.14 -5.03
CA GLU A 13 -5.82 -7.52 -4.42
C GLU A 13 -6.02 -7.93 -2.97
N ALA A 14 -5.87 -9.21 -2.68
CA ALA A 14 -5.98 -9.73 -1.32
C ALA A 14 -4.93 -9.06 -0.41
N LEU A 15 -3.67 -8.97 -0.88
CA LEU A 15 -2.61 -8.28 -0.14
C LEU A 15 -2.89 -6.78 0.05
N ALA A 16 -3.42 -6.09 -0.97
CA ALA A 16 -3.79 -4.69 -0.83
C ALA A 16 -4.90 -4.47 0.22
N ARG A 17 -5.92 -5.33 0.26
CA ARG A 17 -6.97 -5.26 1.28
C ARG A 17 -6.41 -5.51 2.69
N GLN A 18 -5.55 -6.53 2.84
CA GLN A 18 -4.90 -6.80 4.12
C GLN A 18 -4.06 -5.61 4.60
N LEU A 19 -3.39 -4.91 3.69
CA LEU A 19 -2.66 -3.70 3.99
C LEU A 19 -3.61 -2.58 4.45
N GLU A 20 -4.70 -2.31 3.72
CA GLU A 20 -5.73 -1.34 4.11
C GLU A 20 -6.33 -1.65 5.50
N GLU A 21 -6.55 -2.94 5.81
CA GLU A 21 -6.98 -3.41 7.14
C GLU A 21 -5.93 -3.11 8.23
N ILE A 22 -4.63 -3.33 7.96
CA ILE A 22 -3.54 -3.01 8.89
C ILE A 22 -3.50 -1.50 9.18
N GLY A 23 -3.66 -0.65 8.16
CA GLY A 23 -3.70 0.81 8.35
C GLY A 23 -4.88 1.26 9.21
N THR A 24 -6.04 0.64 9.00
CA THR A 24 -7.25 0.89 9.80
C THR A 24 -7.05 0.44 11.25
N LEU A 25 -6.50 -0.76 11.46
CA LEU A 25 -6.20 -1.29 12.78
C LEU A 25 -5.18 -0.41 13.52
N ALA A 26 -4.12 0.04 12.85
CA ALA A 26 -3.11 0.92 13.46
C ALA A 26 -3.72 2.24 13.95
N THR A 27 -4.68 2.80 13.19
CA THR A 27 -5.43 3.99 13.59
C THR A 27 -6.28 3.71 14.83
N SER A 28 -7.07 2.64 14.81
CA SER A 28 -7.92 2.23 15.92
C SER A 28 -7.13 2.00 17.22
N VAL A 29 -6.01 1.27 17.15
CA VAL A 29 -5.17 0.98 18.33
C VAL A 29 -4.57 2.28 18.89
N THR A 30 -4.24 3.24 18.02
CA THR A 30 -3.70 4.53 18.46
C THR A 30 -4.76 5.37 19.16
N GLU A 31 -5.99 5.37 18.65
CA GLU A 31 -7.11 6.08 19.29
C GLU A 31 -7.43 5.48 20.66
N GLU A 32 -7.54 4.15 20.75
CA GLU A 32 -7.76 3.43 22.02
C GLU A 32 -6.65 3.74 23.02
N PHE A 33 -5.38 3.70 22.59
CA PHE A 33 -4.25 4.06 23.44
C PHE A 33 -4.34 5.49 23.97
N LEU A 34 -4.72 6.46 23.13
CA LEU A 34 -4.85 7.86 23.55
C LEU A 34 -6.00 8.04 24.54
N ASP A 35 -7.11 7.31 24.36
CA ASP A 35 -8.26 7.33 25.25
C ASP A 35 -7.93 6.71 26.61
N GLU A 36 -7.21 5.59 26.65
CA GLU A 36 -6.72 4.97 27.88
C GLU A 36 -5.73 5.85 28.65
N LEU A 37 -5.03 6.74 27.94
CA LEU A 37 -4.09 7.69 28.53
C LEU A 37 -4.78 8.86 29.24
N LEU A 38 -5.95 9.30 28.77
CA LEU A 38 -6.69 10.43 29.34
C LEU A 38 -6.99 10.30 30.85
N PRO A 39 -7.51 9.16 31.37
CA PRO A 39 -7.80 9.02 32.80
C PRO A 39 -6.54 9.04 33.68
N THR A 40 -5.34 8.88 33.10
CA THR A 40 -4.08 8.92 33.86
C THR A 40 -3.60 10.34 34.16
N VAL A 41 -4.27 11.39 33.63
CA VAL A 41 -3.84 12.80 33.72
C VAL A 41 -3.58 13.28 35.15
N SER A 42 -4.31 12.73 36.11
CA SER A 42 -4.31 13.12 37.51
C SER A 42 -3.49 12.19 38.42
N TRP A 43 -2.81 11.17 37.87
CA TRP A 43 -2.03 10.21 38.67
C TRP A 43 -0.96 10.86 39.57
N PRO A 44 -0.23 11.91 39.15
CA PRO A 44 0.71 12.63 40.02
C PRO A 44 0.06 13.37 41.19
N GLY A 45 -1.28 13.44 41.24
CA GLY A 45 -2.02 14.30 42.15
C GLY A 45 -2.18 15.72 41.61
N THR A 46 -3.13 16.47 42.18
CA THR A 46 -3.40 17.87 41.82
C THR A 46 -2.74 18.87 42.76
N GLU A 47 -2.47 18.46 44.00
CA GLU A 47 -2.02 19.31 45.09
C GLU A 47 -0.89 18.65 45.89
N GLY A 48 -0.08 19.47 46.57
CA GLY A 48 1.03 19.03 47.42
C GLY A 48 2.40 19.04 46.73
N GLU A 49 3.45 19.02 47.55
CA GLU A 49 4.85 19.14 47.10
C GLU A 49 5.25 18.04 46.10
N PHE A 50 4.71 16.83 46.27
CA PHE A 50 4.94 15.74 45.33
C PHE A 50 4.33 16.03 43.95
N ALA A 51 3.08 16.49 43.90
CA ALA A 51 2.40 16.82 42.65
C ALA A 51 3.09 17.97 41.92
N GLU A 52 3.52 19.02 42.64
CA GLU A 52 4.27 20.14 42.06
C GLU A 52 5.58 19.70 41.39
N LYS A 53 6.28 18.73 41.99
CA LYS A 53 7.55 18.20 41.46
C LYS A 53 7.36 17.16 40.36
N ALA A 54 6.34 16.30 40.48
CA ALA A 54 6.15 15.16 39.59
C ALA A 54 5.40 15.52 38.29
N ARG A 55 4.44 16.46 38.34
CA ARG A 55 3.62 16.83 37.17
C ARG A 55 4.42 17.28 35.94
N PRO A 56 5.47 18.12 36.04
CA PRO A 56 6.21 18.55 34.86
C PRO A 56 6.91 17.40 34.14
N GLN A 57 7.52 16.49 34.90
CA GLN A 57 8.20 15.32 34.33
C GLN A 57 7.19 14.35 33.70
N GLU A 58 6.10 14.08 34.42
CA GLU A 58 5.05 13.19 33.94
C GLU A 58 4.39 13.74 32.66
N GLN A 59 4.07 15.04 32.60
CA GLN A 59 3.52 15.67 31.38
C GLN A 59 4.46 15.55 30.19
N LYS A 60 5.78 15.71 30.42
CA LYS A 60 6.80 15.55 29.38
C LYS A 60 6.84 14.12 28.87
N GLU A 61 6.92 13.14 29.77
CA GLU A 61 6.92 11.72 29.42
C GLU A 61 5.65 11.35 28.67
N ARG A 62 4.48 11.77 29.16
CA ARG A 62 3.20 11.57 28.50
C ARG A 62 3.21 12.12 27.08
N GLN A 63 3.67 13.35 26.89
CA GLN A 63 3.71 13.98 25.57
C GLN A 63 4.64 13.21 24.63
N THR A 64 5.84 12.82 25.09
CA THR A 64 6.78 12.00 24.32
C THR A 64 6.18 10.63 23.96
N THR A 65 5.45 9.99 24.88
CA THR A 65 4.79 8.72 24.61
C THR A 65 3.69 8.88 23.54
N LYS A 66 2.86 9.93 23.63
CA LYS A 66 1.84 10.23 22.62
C LYS A 66 2.47 10.46 21.23
N GLU A 67 3.52 11.28 21.16
CA GLU A 67 4.25 11.55 19.92
C GLU A 67 4.87 10.28 19.32
N THR A 68 5.42 9.42 20.18
CA THR A 68 6.00 8.13 19.75
C THR A 68 4.93 7.24 19.13
N MET A 69 3.77 7.10 19.78
CA MET A 69 2.68 6.26 19.27
C MET A 69 2.13 6.81 17.93
N MET A 70 1.91 8.12 17.84
CA MET A 70 1.50 8.76 16.58
C MET A 70 2.53 8.53 15.47
N SER A 71 3.82 8.64 15.78
CA SER A 71 4.89 8.39 14.79
C SER A 71 4.89 6.94 14.30
N ILE A 72 4.65 5.97 15.18
CA ILE A 72 4.53 4.55 14.81
C ILE A 72 3.33 4.34 13.89
N ARG A 73 2.17 4.89 14.25
CA ARG A 73 0.96 4.85 13.41
C ARG A 73 1.24 5.43 12.02
N ASP A 74 1.82 6.62 11.98
CA ASP A 74 2.06 7.33 10.72
C ASP A 74 3.06 6.56 9.83
N ALA A 75 4.08 5.93 10.43
CA ALA A 75 5.00 5.06 9.70
C ALA A 75 4.29 3.82 9.13
N LEU A 76 3.44 3.16 9.92
CA LEU A 76 2.67 1.99 9.48
C LEU A 76 1.71 2.33 8.35
N VAL A 77 0.94 3.42 8.49
CA VAL A 77 0.03 3.92 7.45
C VAL A 77 0.81 4.30 6.20
N GLY A 78 1.93 5.03 6.33
CA GLY A 78 2.76 5.42 5.19
C GLY A 78 3.34 4.23 4.40
N ILE A 79 3.83 3.19 5.10
CA ILE A 79 4.33 1.96 4.47
C ILE A 79 3.18 1.23 3.74
N THR A 80 2.02 1.18 4.37
CA THR A 80 0.81 0.55 3.84
C THR A 80 0.39 1.24 2.53
N ASP A 81 0.22 2.55 2.56
CA ASP A 81 -0.16 3.37 1.40
C ASP A 81 0.84 3.25 0.26
N ALA A 82 2.15 3.31 0.58
CA ALA A 82 3.21 3.16 -0.41
C ALA A 82 3.15 1.78 -1.09
N THR A 83 2.84 0.74 -0.33
CA THR A 83 2.76 -0.64 -0.85
C THR A 83 1.52 -0.84 -1.71
N VAL A 84 0.36 -0.33 -1.28
CA VAL A 84 -0.88 -0.34 -2.07
C VAL A 84 -0.71 0.43 -3.38
N SER A 85 -0.04 1.59 -3.34
CA SER A 85 0.27 2.38 -4.54
C SER A 85 1.15 1.60 -5.53
N GLN A 86 2.21 0.94 -5.05
CA GLN A 86 3.06 0.07 -5.88
C GLN A 86 2.29 -1.07 -6.52
N VAL A 87 1.41 -1.71 -5.75
CA VAL A 87 0.50 -2.76 -6.23
C VAL A 87 -0.39 -2.24 -7.37
N ARG A 88 -1.01 -1.07 -7.21
CA ARG A 88 -1.86 -0.46 -8.25
C ARG A 88 -1.06 -0.10 -9.50
N MET A 89 0.17 0.40 -9.34
CA MET A 89 1.09 0.67 -10.47
C MET A 89 1.46 -0.60 -11.24
N MET A 90 1.74 -1.71 -10.54
CA MET A 90 2.04 -3.00 -11.18
C MET A 90 0.87 -3.49 -12.04
N LYS A 91 -0.36 -3.40 -11.53
CA LYS A 91 -1.56 -3.73 -12.32
C LYS A 91 -1.69 -2.86 -13.57
N GLY A 92 -1.59 -1.53 -13.43
CA GLY A 92 -1.71 -0.62 -14.56
C GLY A 92 -0.63 -0.85 -15.63
N THR A 93 0.59 -1.18 -15.21
CA THR A 93 1.70 -1.51 -16.13
C THR A 93 1.42 -2.81 -16.89
N ARG A 94 0.92 -3.84 -16.19
CA ARG A 94 0.52 -5.10 -16.83
C ARG A 94 -0.58 -4.89 -17.85
N ASP A 95 -1.64 -4.16 -17.48
CA ASP A 95 -2.81 -3.98 -18.34
C ASP A 95 -2.43 -3.25 -19.63
N ARG A 96 -1.60 -2.19 -19.55
CA ARG A 96 -1.04 -1.51 -20.73
C ARG A 96 -0.21 -2.45 -21.61
N ASN A 97 0.66 -3.26 -21.01
CA ASN A 97 1.49 -4.19 -21.76
C ASN A 97 0.65 -5.26 -22.46
N LEU A 98 -0.42 -5.75 -21.83
CA LEU A 98 -1.36 -6.69 -22.45
C LEU A 98 -2.11 -6.04 -23.62
N GLU A 99 -2.60 -4.81 -23.45
CA GLU A 99 -3.22 -4.05 -24.54
C GLU A 99 -2.25 -3.84 -25.73
N ASP A 100 -0.99 -3.52 -25.47
CA ASP A 100 0.01 -3.32 -26.53
C ASP A 100 0.34 -4.62 -27.25
N ILE A 101 0.38 -5.75 -26.54
CA ILE A 101 0.50 -7.09 -27.14
C ILE A 101 -0.71 -7.40 -28.01
N GLU A 102 -1.94 -7.15 -27.53
CA GLU A 102 -3.17 -7.36 -28.30
C GLU A 102 -3.22 -6.49 -29.56
N ARG A 103 -2.84 -5.21 -29.45
CA ARG A 103 -2.71 -4.30 -30.61
C ARG A 103 -1.65 -4.78 -31.60
N GLY A 104 -0.52 -5.29 -31.11
CA GLY A 104 0.55 -5.88 -31.92
C GLY A 104 0.09 -7.14 -32.66
N ASN A 105 -0.59 -8.05 -31.98
CA ASN A 105 -1.17 -9.25 -32.58
C ASN A 105 -2.25 -8.91 -33.62
N ASN A 106 -3.08 -7.91 -33.37
CA ASN A 106 -4.07 -7.45 -34.34
C ASN A 106 -3.42 -6.88 -35.61
N ARG A 107 -2.29 -6.18 -35.49
CA ARG A 107 -1.49 -5.74 -36.65
C ARG A 107 -0.87 -6.91 -37.41
N LEU A 108 -0.37 -7.92 -36.72
CA LEU A 108 0.16 -9.14 -37.34
C LEU A 108 -0.94 -9.94 -38.05
N ASN A 109 -2.14 -10.02 -37.47
CA ASN A 109 -3.30 -10.67 -38.08
C ASN A 109 -3.84 -9.88 -39.29
N ASN A 110 -3.87 -8.54 -39.26
CA ASN A 110 -4.28 -7.72 -40.41
C ASN A 110 -3.24 -7.69 -41.54
N ASN A 111 -1.95 -7.85 -41.22
CA ASN A 111 -0.87 -7.89 -42.22
C ASN A 111 -0.50 -9.31 -42.68
N GLY A 112 -1.28 -10.34 -42.29
CA GLY A 112 -1.29 -11.66 -42.89
C GLY A 112 0.07 -12.34 -43.03
N PHE A 113 0.38 -13.26 -42.12
CA PHE A 113 1.21 -14.42 -42.45
C PHE A 113 0.45 -15.32 -43.44
N ASN A 114 0.32 -14.87 -44.69
CA ASN A 114 0.08 -15.73 -45.85
C ASN A 114 1.42 -15.89 -46.57
N GLY A 115 2.20 -16.86 -46.10
CA GLY A 115 3.07 -17.59 -47.02
C GLY A 115 2.19 -18.53 -47.83
N ASP A 116 2.35 -18.51 -49.16
CA ASP A 116 2.48 -19.70 -50.01
C ASP A 116 2.51 -19.26 -51.50
N GLY A 117 3.65 -19.44 -52.17
CA GLY A 117 3.67 -19.62 -53.63
C GLY A 117 3.08 -21.01 -53.96
N PRO A 118 2.55 -21.27 -55.19
CA PRO A 118 3.40 -21.32 -56.39
C PRO A 118 2.70 -20.96 -57.74
N GLY A 119 3.50 -20.67 -58.76
CA GLY A 119 3.13 -20.97 -60.16
C GLY A 119 2.38 -19.91 -60.99
N GLY A 120 3.01 -19.51 -62.09
CA GLY A 120 2.43 -19.71 -63.42
C GLY A 120 1.37 -18.74 -63.95
N HIS A 121 1.80 -18.00 -64.98
CA HIS A 121 1.04 -17.54 -66.17
C HIS A 121 0.07 -16.34 -66.06
N GLY A 122 0.37 -15.31 -66.86
CA GLY A 122 -0.69 -14.65 -67.64
C GLY A 122 -0.58 -13.14 -67.88
N ARG A 123 0.16 -12.76 -68.94
CA ARG A 123 -0.19 -11.71 -69.93
C ARG A 123 -0.59 -10.30 -69.40
N ARG A 124 0.30 -9.32 -69.61
CA ARG A 124 0.22 -8.35 -70.71
C ARG A 124 1.48 -7.49 -70.77
#